data_AF-A0A7S1TZP8-F1
#
_entry.id   AF-A0A7S1TZP8-F1
#
_cell.length_a   1.000
_cell.length_b   1.000
_cell.length_c   1.000
_cell.angle_alpha   90.00
_cell.angle_beta   90.00
_cell.angle_gamma   90.00
#
_symmetry.space_group_name_H-M   'P 1'
#
loop_
_entity.id
_entity.type
_entity.pdbx_description
1 polymer ?
#
loop_
_entity_poly.entity_id
_entity_poly.type
_entity_poly.pdbx_seq_one_letter_code
_entity_poly.pdbx_strand_id
1 'polypeptide(L)'
;QAWRHPSNIFALLGPRAPDDEVAGDEDAARRRNCAWEPAVPCSHYQSYLSLYDADDDAQRALYRASQGKCAPSIILPGTEKGASTYVWNLIAQHPLVLPPLRGKAFKETGVYAKGGLVPPAYLDSLDAPAPALNPNPNPDPAPRSTREELAEHRDAFARVVHAFPLIAAGEPFVTADGTVTYMMTKGAPVQLARDQPALKVIFALRDPVERAHSEYRFLFSAYEGKGKKKSFDAILSKGVQLWWDCLKEVPAFAPPPPQERESTIAVVLDFPDKGLHNVRLSLDLLTDIFFDKGDTYPAACRAAVGAKKVSRGLYAPQVWHWMRRFGRDNVKVVTLEEIKDRPAPEVMNELYDFLGLCRGSGVVTADDDGEEGLVLPQAHNRIKNRSPQQTLPSEYEMSSGVFEALHELFAPMNEMLFELVEQEFPYGAAHFRDKYGFSIP
;
A
#
# COMPACT_ATOMS: atom_id res chain seq x y z
N GLN A 1 -24.60 -25.38 3.79
CA GLN A 1 -24.36 -26.81 4.09
C GLN A 1 -23.32 -27.47 3.16
N ALA A 2 -22.96 -26.90 2.01
CA ALA A 2 -21.99 -27.49 1.07
C ALA A 2 -20.48 -27.36 1.43
N TRP A 3 -20.12 -26.67 2.52
CA TRP A 3 -18.73 -26.36 2.91
C TRP A 3 -18.11 -27.33 3.93
N ARG A 4 -18.80 -28.44 4.30
CA ARG A 4 -18.41 -29.27 5.46
C ARG A 4 -17.59 -30.53 5.14
N HIS A 5 -17.13 -30.75 3.90
CA HIS A 5 -16.33 -31.93 3.56
C HIS A 5 -15.03 -31.55 2.82
N PRO A 6 -13.83 -31.91 3.34
CA PRO A 6 -12.53 -31.65 2.71
C PRO A 6 -12.40 -32.22 1.29
N SER A 7 -13.14 -33.30 1.00
CA SER A 7 -13.12 -34.00 -0.29
C SER A 7 -13.77 -33.23 -1.45
N ASN A 8 -14.54 -32.17 -1.19
CA ASN A 8 -15.16 -31.36 -2.25
C ASN A 8 -14.25 -30.22 -2.76
N ILE A 9 -13.20 -29.84 -2.01
CA ILE A 9 -12.19 -28.89 -2.49
C ILE A 9 -11.35 -29.54 -3.60
N PHE A 10 -11.02 -30.83 -3.48
CA PHE A 10 -10.25 -31.57 -4.49
C PHE A 10 -11.00 -31.81 -5.81
N ALA A 11 -12.34 -31.77 -5.82
CA ALA A 11 -13.12 -31.91 -7.05
C ALA A 11 -13.04 -30.67 -7.97
N LEU A 12 -12.71 -29.49 -7.42
CA LEU A 12 -12.41 -28.26 -8.18
C LEU A 12 -10.94 -28.21 -8.67
N LEU A 13 -10.09 -29.15 -8.26
CA LEU A 13 -8.64 -29.11 -8.47
C LEU A 13 -8.16 -29.87 -9.71
N GLY A 14 -9.04 -30.60 -10.42
CA GLY A 14 -8.70 -31.38 -11.61
C GLY A 14 -7.66 -32.50 -11.37
N PRO A 15 -7.60 -33.55 -12.21
CA PRO A 15 -6.57 -34.57 -12.07
C PRO A 15 -5.21 -34.02 -12.51
N ARG A 16 -4.15 -34.37 -11.77
CA ARG A 16 -2.75 -34.15 -12.16
C ARG A 16 -2.45 -35.00 -13.40
N ALA A 17 -2.09 -34.36 -14.52
CA ALA A 17 -1.70 -35.07 -15.74
C ALA A 17 -0.32 -35.76 -15.54
N PRO A 18 -0.04 -36.90 -16.20
CA PRO A 18 1.25 -37.59 -16.11
C PRO A 18 2.41 -36.73 -16.65
N ASP A 19 3.60 -36.93 -16.08
CA ASP A 19 4.79 -36.08 -16.24
C ASP A 19 5.49 -36.15 -17.62
N ASP A 20 4.94 -36.86 -18.61
CA ASP A 20 5.58 -37.06 -19.90
C ASP A 20 4.84 -36.31 -21.02
N GLU A 21 5.61 -35.51 -21.77
CA GLU A 21 5.28 -34.74 -22.97
C GLU A 21 4.84 -33.27 -22.76
N VAL A 22 5.78 -32.34 -22.91
CA VAL A 22 5.84 -31.29 -23.97
C VAL A 22 6.99 -30.34 -23.62
N ALA A 23 8.14 -30.53 -24.28
CA ALA A 23 9.20 -29.55 -24.31
C ALA A 23 8.85 -28.48 -25.36
N GLY A 24 8.78 -27.19 -24.96
CA GLY A 24 8.76 -26.07 -25.92
C GLY A 24 7.81 -24.92 -25.65
N ASP A 25 6.98 -24.94 -24.61
CA ASP A 25 6.06 -23.84 -24.30
C ASP A 25 6.16 -23.46 -22.81
N GLU A 26 6.99 -22.45 -22.51
CA GLU A 26 7.18 -21.91 -21.15
C GLU A 26 5.87 -21.36 -20.55
N ASP A 27 4.95 -20.91 -21.40
CA ASP A 27 3.67 -20.34 -20.98
C ASP A 27 2.67 -21.46 -20.62
N ALA A 28 2.72 -22.60 -21.33
CA ALA A 28 2.00 -23.82 -20.96
C ALA A 28 2.60 -24.54 -19.74
N ALA A 29 3.90 -24.38 -19.46
CA ALA A 29 4.54 -24.87 -18.25
C ALA A 29 4.12 -24.04 -17.02
N ARG A 30 4.00 -22.71 -17.15
CA ARG A 30 3.45 -21.82 -16.10
C ARG A 30 1.97 -22.06 -15.81
N ARG A 31 1.17 -22.45 -16.82
CA ARG A 31 -0.24 -22.85 -16.64
C ARG A 31 -0.40 -24.21 -15.94
N ARG A 32 0.61 -25.09 -15.94
CA ARG A 32 0.51 -26.47 -15.44
C ARG A 32 1.30 -26.75 -14.15
N ASN A 33 2.41 -26.05 -13.90
CA ASN A 33 3.17 -26.16 -12.64
C ASN A 33 2.59 -25.29 -11.52
N CYS A 34 1.29 -25.47 -11.25
CA CYS A 34 0.71 -25.02 -9.99
C CYS A 34 1.22 -25.93 -8.86
N ALA A 35 2.41 -25.64 -8.36
CA ALA A 35 2.67 -25.96 -6.97
C ALA A 35 1.73 -25.05 -6.17
N TRP A 36 0.65 -25.63 -5.62
CA TRP A 36 -0.26 -24.98 -4.68
C TRP A 36 0.44 -24.66 -3.34
N GLU A 37 1.74 -24.39 -3.36
CA GLU A 37 2.52 -23.91 -2.24
C GLU A 37 2.64 -22.40 -2.41
N PRO A 38 2.05 -21.58 -1.50
CA PRO A 38 2.22 -20.14 -1.60
C PRO A 38 3.70 -19.79 -1.52
N ALA A 39 4.17 -18.96 -2.47
CA ALA A 39 5.56 -18.50 -2.50
C ALA A 39 5.96 -17.70 -1.25
N VAL A 40 4.99 -17.22 -0.47
CA VAL A 40 5.20 -16.52 0.79
C VAL A 40 5.01 -17.49 1.95
N PRO A 41 6.08 -17.84 2.70
CA PRO A 41 5.96 -18.75 3.84
C PRO A 41 5.08 -18.14 4.94
N CYS A 42 4.30 -18.98 5.62
CA CYS A 42 3.61 -18.57 6.85
C CYS A 42 4.64 -18.14 7.89
N SER A 43 4.67 -16.84 8.21
CA SER A 43 5.52 -16.27 9.24
C SER A 43 4.73 -15.96 10.51
N HIS A 44 5.39 -16.06 11.65
CA HIS A 44 4.81 -15.78 12.96
C HIS A 44 5.02 -14.32 13.36
N TYR A 45 4.14 -13.80 14.23
CA TYR A 45 4.14 -12.43 14.72
C TYR A 45 5.35 -12.08 15.62
N GLN A 46 6.52 -11.90 15.02
CA GLN A 46 7.78 -11.57 15.70
C GLN A 46 7.79 -10.19 16.34
N SER A 47 6.91 -9.27 15.90
CA SER A 47 6.73 -8.00 16.58
C SER A 47 6.32 -8.23 18.04
N TYR A 48 5.45 -9.20 18.30
CA TYR A 48 4.94 -9.51 19.63
C TYR A 48 5.98 -10.14 20.56
N LEU A 49 6.81 -11.03 20.03
CA LEU A 49 7.83 -11.71 20.84
C LEU A 49 8.87 -10.75 21.43
N SER A 50 8.93 -9.50 20.95
CA SER A 50 9.87 -8.50 21.44
C SER A 50 9.60 -8.00 22.87
N LEU A 51 8.36 -8.10 23.36
CA LEU A 51 7.94 -7.65 24.71
C LEU A 51 7.13 -8.74 25.44
N TYR A 52 7.35 -10.01 25.08
CA TYR A 52 6.63 -11.13 25.68
C TYR A 52 7.02 -11.32 27.14
N ASP A 53 6.03 -11.29 28.03
CA ASP A 53 6.16 -11.62 29.44
C ASP A 53 5.49 -12.97 29.71
N ALA A 54 6.30 -13.98 30.04
CA ALA A 54 5.82 -15.33 30.32
C ALA A 54 4.99 -15.40 31.61
N ASP A 55 5.12 -14.43 32.52
CA ASP A 55 4.37 -14.39 33.77
C ASP A 55 2.99 -13.72 33.60
N ASP A 56 2.73 -13.04 32.48
CA ASP A 56 1.43 -12.45 32.16
C ASP A 56 0.48 -13.48 31.50
N ASP A 57 -0.54 -13.91 32.25
CA ASP A 57 -1.58 -14.84 31.80
C ASP A 57 -2.29 -14.45 30.50
N ALA A 58 -2.55 -13.14 30.31
CA ALA A 58 -3.23 -12.63 29.13
C ALA A 58 -2.31 -12.69 27.90
N GLN A 59 -1.03 -12.39 28.09
CA GLN A 59 -0.01 -12.57 27.06
C GLN A 59 0.17 -14.05 26.69
N ARG A 60 0.25 -14.97 27.66
CA ARG A 60 0.27 -16.41 27.39
C ARG A 60 -0.94 -16.88 26.57
N ALA A 61 -2.13 -16.37 26.88
CA ALA A 61 -3.35 -16.70 26.14
C ALA A 61 -3.28 -16.21 24.68
N LEU A 62 -2.80 -14.99 24.46
CA LEU A 62 -2.61 -14.43 23.12
C LEU A 62 -1.54 -15.18 22.32
N TYR A 63 -0.42 -15.55 22.95
CA TYR A 63 0.62 -16.38 22.34
C TYR A 63 0.08 -17.74 21.90
N ARG A 64 -0.80 -18.37 22.70
CA ARG A 64 -1.48 -19.60 22.30
C ARG A 64 -2.45 -19.37 21.14
N ALA A 65 -3.19 -18.27 21.15
CA ALA A 65 -4.14 -17.92 20.09
C ALA A 65 -3.48 -17.53 18.77
N SER A 66 -2.20 -17.14 18.79
CA SER A 66 -1.40 -16.86 17.60
C SER A 66 -0.75 -18.12 17.00
N GLN A 67 -0.70 -19.24 17.74
CA GLN A 67 -0.26 -20.52 17.18
C GLN A 67 -1.18 -20.93 16.03
N GLY A 68 -0.61 -21.24 14.87
CA GLY A 68 -1.38 -21.56 13.65
C GLY A 68 -2.01 -20.33 12.98
N LYS A 69 -1.56 -19.12 13.30
CA LYS A 69 -1.91 -17.92 12.54
C LYS A 69 -0.68 -17.34 11.86
N CYS A 70 -0.85 -17.02 10.58
CA CYS A 70 0.17 -16.32 9.80
C CYS A 70 -0.08 -14.81 9.87
N ALA A 71 1.00 -14.04 9.85
CA ALA A 71 0.93 -12.62 9.51
C ALA A 71 0.45 -12.42 8.06
N PRO A 72 -0.17 -11.28 7.72
CA PRO A 72 -0.61 -11.00 6.36
C PRO A 72 0.57 -11.07 5.38
N SER A 73 0.38 -11.83 4.31
CA SER A 73 1.37 -12.01 3.24
C SER A 73 1.24 -10.97 2.14
N ILE A 74 0.08 -10.32 2.06
CA ILE A 74 -0.26 -9.33 1.04
C ILE A 74 -0.74 -8.06 1.72
N ILE A 75 -0.16 -6.91 1.37
CA ILE A 75 -0.60 -5.60 1.86
C ILE A 75 -0.94 -4.68 0.69
N LEU A 76 -2.13 -4.09 0.73
CA LEU A 76 -2.52 -2.96 -0.13
C LEU A 76 -2.55 -1.69 0.73
N PRO A 77 -1.39 -1.02 0.94
CA PRO A 77 -1.26 -0.01 1.97
C PRO A 77 -1.85 1.33 1.55
N GLY A 78 -2.21 1.50 0.28
CA GLY A 78 -2.63 2.78 -0.27
C GLY A 78 -2.82 2.75 -1.79
N THR A 79 -3.25 3.86 -2.37
CA THR A 79 -3.60 5.12 -1.69
C THR A 79 -5.11 5.29 -1.52
N GLU A 80 -5.52 6.15 -0.57
CA GLU A 80 -6.92 6.57 -0.49
C GLU A 80 -7.33 7.20 -1.84
N LYS A 81 -8.42 6.67 -2.40
CA LYS A 81 -8.97 7.09 -3.71
C LYS A 81 -8.14 6.68 -4.94
N GLY A 82 -7.12 5.83 -4.79
CA GLY A 82 -6.37 5.21 -5.89
C GLY A 82 -6.97 3.89 -6.39
N ALA A 83 -8.28 3.68 -6.22
CA ALA A 83 -8.97 2.44 -6.62
C ALA A 83 -8.51 1.13 -5.93
N SER A 84 -7.94 1.21 -4.73
CA SER A 84 -7.55 0.04 -3.92
C SER A 84 -8.66 -0.98 -3.67
N THR A 85 -9.93 -0.58 -3.63
CA THR A 85 -11.06 -1.53 -3.51
C THR A 85 -11.25 -2.37 -4.77
N TYR A 86 -10.99 -1.81 -5.95
CA TYR A 86 -11.03 -2.57 -7.20
C TYR A 86 -9.91 -3.61 -7.22
N VAL A 87 -8.67 -3.19 -6.95
CA VAL A 87 -7.50 -4.08 -6.89
C VAL A 87 -7.69 -5.16 -5.81
N TRP A 88 -8.20 -4.79 -4.64
CA TRP A 88 -8.57 -5.73 -3.58
C TRP A 88 -9.56 -6.80 -4.08
N ASN A 89 -10.58 -6.40 -4.83
CA ASN A 89 -11.58 -7.34 -5.34
C ASN A 89 -10.99 -8.26 -6.42
N LEU A 90 -9.93 -7.88 -7.14
CA LEU A 90 -9.23 -8.78 -8.06
C LEU A 90 -8.42 -9.83 -7.29
N ILE A 91 -7.64 -9.40 -6.29
CA ILE A 91 -6.80 -10.33 -5.53
C ILE A 91 -7.63 -11.29 -4.67
N ALA A 92 -8.71 -10.81 -4.05
CA ALA A 92 -9.55 -11.58 -3.14
C ALA A 92 -10.44 -12.61 -3.86
N GLN A 93 -10.45 -12.63 -5.19
CA GLN A 93 -11.08 -13.70 -5.97
C GLN A 93 -10.25 -14.98 -6.00
N HIS A 94 -8.95 -14.91 -5.69
CA HIS A 94 -8.11 -16.09 -5.71
C HIS A 94 -8.50 -17.03 -4.54
N PRO A 95 -8.71 -18.34 -4.78
CA PRO A 95 -9.16 -19.27 -3.74
C PRO A 95 -8.17 -19.42 -2.57
N LEU A 96 -6.89 -19.12 -2.80
CA LEU A 96 -5.86 -19.13 -1.75
C LEU A 96 -5.76 -17.82 -0.94
N VAL A 97 -6.41 -16.74 -1.37
CA VAL A 97 -6.32 -15.45 -0.68
C VAL A 97 -7.50 -15.31 0.27
N LEU A 98 -7.21 -15.36 1.57
CA LEU A 98 -8.20 -15.18 2.62
C LEU A 98 -8.28 -13.71 3.05
N PRO A 99 -9.49 -13.11 3.06
CA PRO A 99 -9.69 -11.77 3.60
C PRO A 99 -9.53 -11.77 5.13
N PRO A 100 -9.28 -10.60 5.75
CA PRO A 100 -9.32 -10.45 7.19
C PRO A 100 -10.73 -10.72 7.74
N LEU A 101 -10.79 -11.15 9.00
CA LEU A 101 -12.04 -11.48 9.71
C LEU A 101 -12.82 -10.23 10.16
N ARG A 102 -12.19 -9.06 10.12
CA ARG A 102 -12.76 -7.80 10.61
C ARG A 102 -12.19 -6.61 9.84
N GLY A 103 -12.70 -5.43 10.17
CA GLY A 103 -12.31 -4.19 9.51
C GLY A 103 -13.31 -3.78 8.44
N LYS A 104 -13.08 -2.61 7.86
CA LYS A 104 -14.01 -2.04 6.89
C LYS A 104 -14.02 -2.89 5.63
N ALA A 105 -15.21 -3.33 5.23
CA ALA A 105 -15.45 -4.17 4.06
C ALA A 105 -14.63 -5.49 4.03
N PHE A 106 -14.20 -6.00 5.19
CA PHE A 106 -13.28 -7.16 5.27
C PHE A 106 -12.05 -6.97 4.37
N LYS A 107 -11.52 -5.74 4.37
CA LYS A 107 -10.36 -5.30 3.61
C LYS A 107 -9.41 -4.51 4.50
N GLU A 108 -9.94 -3.51 5.21
CA GLU A 108 -9.12 -2.52 5.93
C GLU A 108 -9.20 -2.78 7.44
N THR A 109 -8.20 -3.48 7.98
CA THR A 109 -8.17 -3.84 9.41
C THR A 109 -7.67 -2.70 10.31
N GLY A 110 -6.73 -1.88 9.81
CA GLY A 110 -6.09 -0.81 10.56
C GLY A 110 -5.17 -1.26 11.70
N VAL A 111 -4.85 -2.54 11.81
CA VAL A 111 -4.12 -3.08 12.96
C VAL A 111 -2.67 -2.60 13.07
N TYR A 112 -2.00 -2.36 11.94
CA TYR A 112 -0.63 -1.83 11.88
C TYR A 112 -0.56 -0.29 11.93
N ALA A 113 -1.70 0.41 11.92
CA ALA A 113 -1.72 1.88 11.89
C ALA A 113 -1.52 2.54 13.26
N LYS A 114 -1.84 1.83 14.34
CA LYS A 114 -1.90 2.40 15.71
C LYS A 114 -0.59 2.30 16.50
N GLY A 115 0.45 1.68 15.94
CA GLY A 115 1.68 1.37 16.68
C GLY A 115 1.46 0.36 17.82
N GLY A 116 2.44 0.27 18.70
CA GLY A 116 2.43 -0.61 19.88
C GLY A 116 2.88 -2.04 19.63
N LEU A 117 3.07 -2.49 18.37
CA LEU A 117 3.55 -3.85 18.10
C LEU A 117 5.06 -4.01 18.28
N VAL A 118 5.79 -2.91 18.36
CA VAL A 118 7.24 -2.89 18.61
C VAL A 118 7.55 -1.73 19.56
N PRO A 119 8.62 -1.81 20.36
CA PRO A 119 9.06 -0.69 21.18
C PRO A 119 9.37 0.55 20.32
N PRO A 120 9.16 1.79 20.82
CA PRO A 120 9.38 3.03 20.06
C PRO A 120 10.78 3.13 19.44
N ALA A 121 11.82 2.66 20.12
CA ALA A 121 13.19 2.65 19.62
C ALA A 121 13.36 1.91 18.28
N TYR A 122 12.50 0.92 17.98
CA TYR A 122 12.51 0.20 16.70
C TYR A 122 11.80 0.96 15.58
N LEU A 123 10.97 1.96 15.88
CA LEU A 123 10.32 2.79 14.86
C LEU A 123 11.27 3.85 14.28
N ASP A 124 12.38 4.11 14.95
CA ASP A 124 13.37 5.11 14.56
C ASP A 124 14.55 4.50 13.77
N SER A 125 14.71 3.18 13.78
CA SER A 125 15.68 2.49 12.93
C SER A 125 15.08 2.16 11.55
N LEU A 126 14.97 3.18 10.70
CA LEU A 126 14.51 3.04 9.32
C LEU A 126 15.37 2.07 8.48
N ASP A 127 16.64 1.90 8.86
CA ASP A 127 17.64 1.14 8.10
C ASP A 127 18.18 -0.10 8.84
N ALA A 128 17.67 -0.44 10.03
CA ALA A 128 18.14 -1.64 10.70
C ALA A 128 17.62 -2.88 9.95
N PRO A 129 18.49 -3.77 9.42
CA PRO A 129 18.03 -5.06 8.94
C PRO A 129 17.27 -5.75 10.06
N ALA A 130 16.24 -6.52 9.70
CA ALA A 130 15.61 -7.40 10.68
C ALA A 130 16.73 -8.23 11.32
N PRO A 131 16.93 -8.19 12.65
CA PRO A 131 17.96 -9.01 13.27
C PRO A 131 17.73 -10.46 12.87
N ALA A 132 18.82 -11.21 12.69
CA ALA A 132 18.76 -12.63 12.35
C ALA A 132 17.76 -13.33 13.28
N LEU A 133 16.93 -14.20 12.69
CA LEU A 133 15.98 -15.04 13.42
C LEU A 133 16.70 -15.61 14.64
N ASN A 134 16.18 -15.36 15.84
CA ASN A 134 16.55 -16.16 16.99
C ASN A 134 15.62 -17.37 17.00
N PRO A 135 16.05 -18.55 16.52
CA PRO A 135 15.21 -19.76 16.50
C PRO A 135 14.86 -20.25 17.90
N ASN A 136 15.47 -19.66 18.94
CA ASN A 136 15.22 -20.00 20.32
C ASN A 136 15.13 -18.68 21.11
N PRO A 137 13.94 -18.06 21.23
CA PRO A 137 13.81 -16.77 21.89
C PRO A 137 14.14 -16.96 23.37
N ASN A 138 15.42 -16.88 23.70
CA ASN A 138 15.80 -16.37 24.97
C ASN A 138 15.31 -14.93 24.92
N PRO A 139 14.35 -14.53 25.77
CA PRO A 139 13.94 -13.15 25.83
C PRO A 139 15.21 -12.40 26.22
N ASP A 140 15.87 -11.80 25.23
CA ASP A 140 16.80 -10.73 25.52
C ASP A 140 15.94 -9.78 26.35
N PRO A 141 16.27 -9.55 27.63
CA PRO A 141 15.35 -8.86 28.53
C PRO A 141 15.01 -7.55 27.86
N ALA A 142 13.74 -7.41 27.48
CA ALA A 142 13.25 -6.20 26.87
C ALA A 142 13.80 -5.04 27.69
N PRO A 143 14.33 -3.97 27.07
CA PRO A 143 14.72 -2.79 27.82
C PRO A 143 13.56 -2.45 28.76
N ARG A 144 13.83 -2.37 30.08
CA ARG A 144 12.83 -2.37 31.17
C ARG A 144 11.57 -1.61 30.74
N SER A 145 10.59 -2.36 30.24
CA SER A 145 9.37 -1.77 29.71
C SER A 145 8.45 -1.47 30.88
N THR A 146 7.79 -0.32 30.83
CA THR A 146 6.80 0.05 31.82
C THR A 146 5.58 -0.86 31.71
N ARG A 147 4.79 -0.97 32.80
CA ARG A 147 3.51 -1.70 32.78
C ARG A 147 2.54 -1.16 31.72
N GLU A 148 2.62 0.14 31.45
CA GLU A 148 1.80 0.82 30.42
C GLU A 148 2.22 0.39 29.02
N GLU A 149 3.51 0.36 28.72
CA GLU A 149 4.04 -0.14 27.43
C GLU A 149 3.69 -1.61 27.20
N LEU A 150 3.79 -2.45 28.23
CA LEU A 150 3.38 -3.87 28.15
C LEU A 150 1.87 -4.02 27.89
N ALA A 151 1.03 -3.17 28.50
CA ALA A 151 -0.41 -3.18 28.27
C ALA A 151 -0.76 -2.71 26.85
N GLU A 152 -0.14 -1.63 26.36
CA GLU A 152 -0.32 -1.15 24.99
C GLU A 152 0.13 -2.20 23.98
N HIS A 153 1.25 -2.88 24.25
CA HIS A 153 1.78 -3.94 23.40
C HIS A 153 0.85 -5.15 23.34
N ARG A 154 0.35 -5.61 24.49
CA ARG A 154 -0.65 -6.68 24.58
C ARG A 154 -1.90 -6.32 23.77
N ASP A 155 -2.41 -5.10 23.93
CA ASP A 155 -3.60 -4.64 23.22
C ASP A 155 -3.34 -4.51 21.72
N ALA A 156 -2.13 -4.13 21.31
CA ALA A 156 -1.70 -4.11 19.92
C ALA A 156 -1.68 -5.51 19.33
N PHE A 157 -1.11 -6.47 20.03
CA PHE A 157 -1.04 -7.84 19.57
C PHE A 157 -2.41 -8.50 19.46
N ALA A 158 -3.28 -8.29 20.45
CA ALA A 158 -4.66 -8.76 20.40
C ALA A 158 -5.38 -8.25 19.15
N ARG A 159 -5.16 -7.00 18.74
CA ARG A 159 -5.71 -6.47 17.49
C ARG A 159 -5.25 -7.31 16.29
N VAL A 160 -3.96 -7.61 16.19
CA VAL A 160 -3.42 -8.32 15.03
C VAL A 160 -3.91 -9.77 14.99
N VAL A 161 -3.73 -10.53 16.08
CA VAL A 161 -4.11 -11.96 16.16
C VAL A 161 -5.58 -12.18 15.85
N HIS A 162 -6.46 -11.28 16.27
CA HIS A 162 -7.90 -11.40 16.02
C HIS A 162 -8.35 -10.84 14.66
N ALA A 163 -7.46 -10.22 13.88
CA ALA A 163 -7.81 -9.71 12.55
C ALA A 163 -7.77 -10.76 11.45
N PHE A 164 -7.02 -11.84 11.62
CA PHE A 164 -6.77 -12.82 10.56
C PHE A 164 -7.25 -14.24 10.93
N PRO A 165 -7.66 -15.05 9.94
CA PRO A 165 -8.07 -16.43 10.14
C PRO A 165 -6.94 -17.32 10.68
N LEU A 166 -7.32 -18.44 11.27
CA LEU A 166 -6.42 -19.56 11.53
C LEU A 166 -6.07 -20.23 10.19
N ILE A 167 -4.79 -20.50 9.97
CA ILE A 167 -4.29 -21.27 8.83
C ILE A 167 -3.50 -22.44 9.42
N ALA A 168 -4.04 -23.65 9.30
CA ALA A 168 -3.40 -24.83 9.84
C ALA A 168 -2.08 -25.12 9.12
N ALA A 169 -1.15 -25.78 9.81
CA ALA A 169 0.13 -26.14 9.22
C ALA A 169 -0.08 -27.00 7.96
N GLY A 170 0.54 -26.58 6.84
CA GLY A 170 0.41 -27.23 5.53
C GLY A 170 -0.79 -26.77 4.70
N GLU A 171 -1.63 -25.86 5.20
CA GLU A 171 -2.65 -25.23 4.36
C GLU A 171 -2.04 -24.19 3.41
N PRO A 172 -2.49 -24.14 2.14
CA PRO A 172 -1.88 -23.30 1.11
C PRO A 172 -2.39 -21.85 1.12
N PHE A 173 -3.06 -21.42 2.18
CA PHE A 173 -3.73 -20.13 2.23
C PHE A 173 -2.79 -19.00 2.62
N VAL A 174 -3.03 -17.82 2.07
CA VAL A 174 -2.39 -16.56 2.44
C VAL A 174 -3.44 -15.56 2.90
N THR A 175 -3.06 -14.67 3.81
CA THR A 175 -3.93 -13.58 4.27
C THR A 175 -3.50 -12.25 3.69
N ALA A 176 -4.46 -11.34 3.53
CA ALA A 176 -4.23 -10.01 2.99
C ALA A 176 -4.82 -8.91 3.87
N ASP A 177 -4.29 -7.68 3.80
CA ASP A 177 -4.89 -6.48 4.40
C ASP A 177 -4.72 -5.27 3.47
N GLY A 178 -5.84 -4.63 3.13
CA GLY A 178 -5.91 -3.52 2.20
C GLY A 178 -6.12 -2.14 2.83
N THR A 179 -5.63 -1.93 4.06
CA THR A 179 -5.72 -0.65 4.77
C THR A 179 -4.94 0.45 4.06
N VAL A 180 -5.66 1.31 3.35
CA VAL A 180 -5.14 2.42 2.52
C VAL A 180 -4.41 3.54 3.26
N THR A 181 -4.47 3.56 4.59
CA THR A 181 -3.77 4.55 5.42
C THR A 181 -2.40 4.08 5.88
N TYR A 182 -2.04 2.81 5.66
CA TYR A 182 -0.70 2.30 5.99
C TYR A 182 0.38 3.01 5.19
N MET A 183 0.09 3.44 3.96
CA MET A 183 1.00 4.22 3.11
C MET A 183 1.53 5.48 3.80
N MET A 184 0.72 6.12 4.65
CA MET A 184 1.08 7.33 5.43
C MET A 184 1.61 7.00 6.84
N THR A 185 1.80 5.73 7.18
CA THR A 185 2.14 5.30 8.54
C THR A 185 3.62 4.90 8.62
N LYS A 186 4.47 5.74 9.25
CA LYS A 186 5.92 5.47 9.44
C LYS A 186 6.19 4.04 9.91
N GLY A 187 5.51 3.60 10.98
CA GLY A 187 5.76 2.31 11.62
C GLY A 187 5.17 1.09 10.92
N ALA A 188 4.28 1.24 9.93
CA ALA A 188 3.61 0.09 9.31
C ALA A 188 4.61 -0.87 8.62
N PRO A 189 5.49 -0.43 7.69
CA PRO A 189 6.45 -1.34 7.05
C PRO A 189 7.46 -1.91 8.04
N VAL A 190 7.82 -1.18 9.10
CA VAL A 190 8.74 -1.66 10.16
C VAL A 190 8.14 -2.85 10.91
N GLN A 191 6.89 -2.70 11.38
CA GLN A 191 6.18 -3.76 12.10
C GLN A 191 5.93 -4.97 11.19
N LEU A 192 5.47 -4.72 9.95
CA LEU A 192 5.19 -5.76 8.97
C LEU A 192 6.43 -6.53 8.54
N ALA A 193 7.57 -5.88 8.35
CA ALA A 193 8.80 -6.58 7.96
C ALA A 193 9.36 -7.49 9.06
N ARG A 194 8.97 -7.27 10.32
CA ARG A 194 9.26 -8.20 11.41
C ARG A 194 8.33 -9.40 11.37
N ASP A 195 7.03 -9.14 11.20
CA ASP A 195 6.01 -10.18 11.22
C ASP A 195 6.03 -11.04 9.96
N GLN A 196 6.32 -10.46 8.80
CA GLN A 196 6.36 -11.10 7.49
C GLN A 196 7.45 -10.47 6.61
N PRO A 197 8.71 -10.97 6.68
CA PRO A 197 9.81 -10.46 5.88
C PRO A 197 9.62 -10.63 4.35
N ALA A 198 8.88 -11.67 3.93
CA ALA A 198 8.59 -11.98 2.52
C ALA A 198 7.31 -11.30 2.01
N LEU A 199 6.86 -10.24 2.67
CA LEU A 199 5.61 -9.56 2.36
C LEU A 199 5.58 -9.04 0.91
N LYS A 200 4.45 -9.24 0.23
CA LYS A 200 4.14 -8.59 -1.05
C LYS A 200 3.29 -7.34 -0.83
N VAL A 201 3.71 -6.23 -1.41
CA VAL A 201 3.07 -4.91 -1.26
C VAL A 201 2.54 -4.46 -2.62
N ILE A 202 1.26 -4.09 -2.69
CA ILE A 202 0.62 -3.61 -3.92
C ILE A 202 0.06 -2.21 -3.66
N PHE A 203 0.61 -1.20 -4.33
CA PHE A 203 0.04 0.15 -4.34
C PHE A 203 -0.97 0.28 -5.47
N ALA A 204 -2.18 0.72 -5.13
CA ALA A 204 -3.19 1.14 -6.09
C ALA A 204 -3.19 2.67 -6.14
N LEU A 205 -2.65 3.22 -7.22
CA LEU A 205 -2.46 4.66 -7.43
C LEU A 205 -3.43 5.19 -8.50
N ARG A 206 -3.42 6.51 -8.68
CA ARG A 206 -4.17 7.25 -9.69
C ARG A 206 -3.35 8.50 -10.01
N ASP A 207 -3.62 9.19 -11.11
CA ASP A 207 -3.21 10.60 -11.24
C ASP A 207 -3.43 11.35 -9.90
N PRO A 208 -2.37 11.93 -9.30
CA PRO A 208 -2.43 12.49 -7.95
C PRO A 208 -3.36 13.72 -7.84
N VAL A 209 -3.55 14.47 -8.93
CA VAL A 209 -4.49 15.61 -9.01
C VAL A 209 -5.91 15.08 -8.95
N GLU A 210 -6.21 14.11 -9.79
CA GLU A 210 -7.50 13.42 -9.85
C GLU A 210 -7.81 12.63 -8.56
N ARG A 211 -6.80 12.09 -7.89
CA ARG A 211 -6.89 11.47 -6.57
C ARG A 211 -7.31 12.48 -5.50
N ALA A 212 -6.67 13.67 -5.48
CA ALA A 212 -7.02 14.75 -4.56
C ALA A 212 -8.46 15.24 -4.79
N HIS A 213 -8.85 15.40 -6.05
CA HIS A 213 -10.22 15.75 -6.43
C HIS A 213 -11.23 14.69 -5.98
N SER A 214 -10.94 13.42 -6.20
CA SER A 214 -11.79 12.32 -5.74
C SER A 214 -11.94 12.28 -4.22
N GLU A 215 -10.89 12.61 -3.46
CA GLU A 215 -10.96 12.65 -2.01
C GLU A 215 -11.84 13.80 -1.51
N TYR A 216 -11.70 14.98 -2.11
CA TYR A 216 -12.55 16.12 -1.77
C TYR A 216 -14.02 15.82 -2.03
N ARG A 217 -14.35 15.29 -3.22
CA ARG A 217 -15.70 14.84 -3.56
C ARG A 217 -16.25 13.84 -2.55
N PHE A 218 -15.43 12.86 -2.16
CA PHE A 218 -15.82 11.84 -1.19
C PHE A 218 -16.13 12.40 0.20
N LEU A 219 -15.46 13.49 0.59
CA LEU A 219 -15.62 14.12 1.90
C LEU A 219 -16.54 15.35 1.88
N PHE A 220 -17.17 15.65 0.74
CA PHE A 220 -17.93 16.89 0.52
C PHE A 220 -18.97 17.18 1.63
N SER A 221 -19.80 16.20 1.98
CA SER A 221 -20.83 16.36 3.02
C SER A 221 -20.26 16.69 4.41
N ALA A 222 -19.06 16.21 4.73
CA ALA A 222 -18.37 16.54 5.98
C ALA A 222 -17.88 18.00 6.02
N TYR A 223 -17.73 18.64 4.86
CA TYR A 223 -17.43 20.07 4.75
C TYR A 223 -18.68 20.93 4.88
N GLU A 224 -19.81 20.50 4.30
CA GLU A 224 -21.09 21.21 4.44
C GLU A 224 -21.54 21.32 5.91
N GLY A 225 -21.44 20.23 6.67
CA GLY A 225 -21.92 20.17 8.06
C GLY A 225 -21.16 21.03 9.08
N LYS A 226 -20.02 21.65 8.72
CA LYS A 226 -19.16 22.42 9.65
C LYS A 226 -19.30 23.94 9.53
N GLY A 227 -20.27 24.44 8.77
CA GLY A 227 -20.52 25.88 8.62
C GLY A 227 -19.37 26.69 8.00
N LYS A 228 -18.33 26.01 7.49
CA LYS A 228 -17.19 26.62 6.81
C LYS A 228 -17.10 26.03 5.41
N LYS A 229 -17.78 26.69 4.47
CA LYS A 229 -17.64 26.50 3.03
C LYS A 229 -16.23 26.90 2.60
N LYS A 230 -15.22 26.07 2.86
CA LYS A 230 -13.93 26.23 2.19
C LYS A 230 -14.09 25.62 0.80
N SER A 231 -13.90 26.42 -0.24
CA SER A 231 -13.82 25.92 -1.61
C SER A 231 -12.70 24.89 -1.72
N PHE A 232 -12.83 23.97 -2.67
CA PHE A 232 -11.80 22.99 -2.96
C PHE A 232 -10.45 23.66 -3.20
N ASP A 233 -10.47 24.72 -4.02
CA ASP A 233 -9.35 25.59 -4.32
C ASP A 233 -8.66 26.10 -3.06
N ALA A 234 -9.41 26.68 -2.10
CA ALA A 234 -8.81 27.22 -0.88
C ALA A 234 -8.08 26.15 -0.03
N ILE A 235 -8.54 24.90 -0.08
CA ILE A 235 -7.89 23.77 0.62
C ILE A 235 -6.62 23.35 -0.12
N LEU A 236 -6.71 23.20 -1.45
CA LEU A 236 -5.60 22.74 -2.28
C LEU A 236 -4.50 23.78 -2.44
N SER A 237 -4.84 25.03 -2.79
CA SER A 237 -3.87 26.13 -2.92
C SER A 237 -3.05 26.30 -1.65
N LYS A 238 -3.70 26.20 -0.47
CA LYS A 238 -2.97 26.22 0.79
C LYS A 238 -2.02 25.03 0.92
N GLY A 239 -2.45 23.82 0.57
CA GLY A 239 -1.60 22.63 0.61
C GLY A 239 -0.41 22.74 -0.34
N VAL A 240 -0.62 23.22 -1.57
CA VAL A 240 0.41 23.46 -2.58
C VAL A 240 1.43 24.48 -2.07
N GLN A 241 0.94 25.61 -1.55
CA GLN A 241 1.81 26.65 -0.98
C GLN A 241 2.68 26.11 0.16
N LEU A 242 2.10 25.35 1.09
CA LEU A 242 2.85 24.77 2.20
C LEU A 242 3.98 23.84 1.71
N TRP A 243 3.76 23.09 0.63
CA TRP A 243 4.81 22.26 0.04
C TRP A 243 5.90 23.10 -0.60
N TRP A 244 5.57 24.14 -1.38
CA TRP A 244 6.59 25.04 -1.91
C TRP A 244 7.40 25.76 -0.83
N ASP A 245 6.75 26.17 0.26
CA ASP A 245 7.43 26.79 1.42
C ASP A 245 8.38 25.79 2.10
N CYS A 246 7.93 24.55 2.31
CA CYS A 246 8.79 23.49 2.82
C CYS A 246 10.03 23.29 1.93
N LEU A 247 9.84 23.13 0.62
CA LEU A 247 10.93 22.84 -0.32
C LEU A 247 11.97 23.97 -0.39
N LYS A 248 11.58 25.22 -0.12
CA LYS A 248 12.51 26.37 -0.03
C LYS A 248 13.38 26.32 1.22
N GLU A 249 12.84 25.82 2.33
CA GLU A 249 13.56 25.76 3.60
C GLU A 249 14.49 24.53 3.68
N VAL A 250 14.12 23.41 3.04
CA VAL A 250 14.89 22.14 3.10
C VAL A 250 16.41 22.31 2.84
N PRO A 251 16.89 23.01 1.79
CA PRO A 251 18.32 23.11 1.51
C PRO A 251 19.14 23.81 2.61
N ALA A 252 18.52 24.62 3.46
CA ALA A 252 19.20 25.33 4.54
C ALA A 252 19.35 24.49 5.83
N PHE A 253 18.59 23.39 5.95
CA PHE A 253 18.49 22.59 7.17
C PHE A 253 18.83 21.11 6.97
N ALA A 254 18.78 20.61 5.74
CA ALA A 254 19.18 19.25 5.47
C ALA A 254 20.67 19.06 5.83
N PRO A 255 21.05 18.05 6.63
CA PRO A 255 22.45 17.70 6.77
C PRO A 255 23.03 17.42 5.38
N PRO A 256 24.32 17.73 5.12
CA PRO A 256 24.94 17.38 3.85
C PRO A 256 24.70 15.88 3.59
N PRO A 257 24.38 15.49 2.35
CA PRO A 257 24.09 14.11 2.03
C PRO A 257 25.21 13.22 2.56
N PRO A 258 24.90 12.04 3.15
CA PRO A 258 25.93 11.05 3.42
C PRO A 258 26.76 10.89 2.14
N GLN A 259 28.09 10.96 2.26
CA GLN A 259 29.00 10.79 1.12
C GLN A 259 28.54 9.58 0.31
N GLU A 260 28.00 9.90 -0.87
CA GLU A 260 27.40 9.08 -1.91
C GLU A 260 27.35 7.57 -1.61
N ARG A 261 26.14 7.06 -1.31
CA ARG A 261 25.75 5.82 -1.98
C ARG A 261 25.40 6.23 -3.41
N GLU A 262 26.14 5.73 -4.39
CA GLU A 262 26.03 6.03 -5.84
C GLU A 262 24.63 5.76 -6.45
N SER A 263 23.60 5.44 -5.66
CA SER A 263 22.33 4.86 -6.11
C SER A 263 21.07 5.54 -5.57
N THR A 264 21.12 6.81 -5.14
CA THR A 264 19.91 7.51 -4.65
C THR A 264 19.21 8.27 -5.78
N ILE A 265 17.99 7.83 -6.13
CA ILE A 265 17.09 8.57 -7.02
C ILE A 265 16.90 9.98 -6.44
N ALA A 266 17.10 10.98 -7.28
CA ALA A 266 17.02 12.39 -6.89
C ALA A 266 16.41 13.22 -8.00
N VAL A 267 15.63 14.24 -7.61
CA VAL A 267 15.10 15.23 -8.55
C VAL A 267 15.81 16.57 -8.37
N VAL A 268 16.00 17.27 -9.47
CA VAL A 268 16.46 18.67 -9.46
C VAL A 268 15.25 19.55 -9.70
N LEU A 269 14.97 20.44 -8.75
CA LEU A 269 13.90 21.42 -8.83
C LEU A 269 14.48 22.76 -9.27
N ASP A 270 14.02 23.28 -10.41
CA ASP A 270 14.34 24.62 -10.89
C ASP A 270 13.05 25.37 -11.21
N PHE A 271 12.52 26.07 -10.19
CA PHE A 271 11.29 26.85 -10.27
C PHE A 271 11.59 28.28 -9.78
N PRO A 272 12.18 29.14 -10.65
CA PRO A 272 12.60 30.50 -10.28
C PRO A 272 11.48 31.37 -9.71
N ASP A 273 10.27 31.26 -10.25
CA ASP A 273 9.08 31.96 -9.80
C ASP A 273 8.61 31.50 -8.41
N LYS A 274 8.98 30.28 -8.02
CA LYS A 274 8.78 29.74 -6.67
C LYS A 274 9.98 29.99 -5.75
N GLY A 275 11.08 30.57 -6.25
CA GLY A 275 12.31 30.81 -5.49
C GLY A 275 13.17 29.57 -5.27
N LEU A 276 13.03 28.56 -6.13
CA LEU A 276 13.86 27.35 -6.13
C LEU A 276 14.80 27.42 -7.34
N HIS A 277 16.10 27.28 -7.09
CA HIS A 277 17.13 27.31 -8.14
C HIS A 277 18.04 26.09 -8.00
N ASN A 278 17.97 25.16 -8.95
CA ASN A 278 18.77 23.93 -8.97
C ASN A 278 18.79 23.16 -7.62
N VAL A 279 17.64 23.10 -6.94
CA VAL A 279 17.51 22.43 -5.65
C VAL A 279 17.45 20.92 -5.87
N ARG A 280 18.50 20.20 -5.46
CA ARG A 280 18.57 18.74 -5.56
C ARG A 280 17.97 18.09 -4.31
N LEU A 281 17.00 17.21 -4.50
CA LEU A 281 16.35 16.47 -3.42
C LEU A 281 16.45 14.97 -3.68
N SER A 282 17.01 14.24 -2.73
CA SER A 282 17.01 12.77 -2.78
C SER A 282 15.70 12.20 -2.27
N LEU A 283 15.38 10.99 -2.71
CA LEU A 283 14.22 10.26 -2.26
C LEU A 283 14.28 9.94 -0.75
N ASP A 284 15.47 9.64 -0.22
CA ASP A 284 15.70 9.45 1.22
C ASP A 284 15.34 10.70 2.03
N LEU A 285 15.83 11.88 1.61
CA LEU A 285 15.53 13.15 2.28
C LEU A 285 14.03 13.44 2.27
N LEU A 286 13.35 13.23 1.13
CA LEU A 286 11.91 13.44 1.03
C LEU A 286 11.13 12.46 1.90
N THR A 287 11.54 11.20 1.96
CA THR A 287 10.94 10.19 2.84
C THR A 287 11.12 10.57 4.31
N ASP A 288 12.31 11.05 4.70
CA ASP A 288 12.57 11.51 6.07
C ASP A 288 11.71 12.72 6.43
N ILE A 289 11.60 13.73 5.56
CA ILE A 289 10.68 14.86 5.74
C ILE A 289 9.24 14.37 5.92
N PHE A 290 8.83 13.37 5.12
CA PHE A 290 7.46 12.89 5.10
C PHE A 290 7.07 12.15 6.38
N PHE A 291 8.00 11.41 6.99
CA PHE A 291 7.74 10.53 8.12
C PHE A 291 8.38 10.98 9.44
N ASP A 292 9.18 12.05 9.44
CA ASP A 292 9.67 12.66 10.67
C ASP A 292 8.50 13.23 11.48
N LYS A 293 8.47 12.88 12.76
CA LYS A 293 7.50 13.38 13.74
C LYS A 293 8.14 14.33 14.75
N GLY A 294 9.45 14.51 14.67
CA GLY A 294 10.22 15.38 15.55
C GLY A 294 10.31 16.81 15.04
N ASP A 295 11.27 17.52 15.63
CA ASP A 295 11.60 18.90 15.29
C ASP A 295 12.81 19.02 14.34
N THR A 296 13.20 17.92 13.68
CA THR A 296 14.38 17.89 12.79
C THR A 296 14.18 18.78 11.57
N TYR A 297 12.98 18.74 10.98
CA TYR A 297 12.65 19.55 9.81
C TYR A 297 11.79 20.78 10.16
N PRO A 298 11.83 21.84 9.33
CA PRO A 298 11.11 23.06 9.61
C PRO A 298 9.59 22.88 9.77
N ALA A 299 8.97 23.79 10.52
CA ALA A 299 7.53 23.75 10.79
C ALA A 299 6.69 23.81 9.50
N ALA A 300 7.18 24.48 8.45
CA ALA A 300 6.55 24.51 7.13
C ALA A 300 6.39 23.10 6.55
N CYS A 301 7.42 22.25 6.66
CA CYS A 301 7.37 20.87 6.19
C CYS A 301 6.37 20.02 6.97
N ARG A 302 6.32 20.15 8.29
CA ARG A 302 5.28 19.46 9.08
C ARG A 302 3.87 19.89 8.70
N ALA A 303 3.67 21.19 8.44
CA ALA A 303 2.39 21.71 7.97
C ALA A 303 2.05 21.17 6.56
N ALA A 304 3.03 21.08 5.66
CA ALA A 304 2.90 20.53 4.32
C ALA A 304 2.50 19.05 4.34
N VAL A 305 3.19 18.23 5.13
CA VAL A 305 2.82 16.81 5.35
C VAL A 305 1.42 16.70 5.95
N GLY A 306 1.06 17.61 6.87
CA GLY A 306 -0.28 17.73 7.44
C GLY A 306 -1.37 18.10 6.44
N ALA A 307 -1.04 18.67 5.28
CA ALA A 307 -1.96 18.98 4.19
C ALA A 307 -2.32 17.72 3.38
N LYS A 308 -2.98 16.75 4.04
CA LYS A 308 -3.22 15.38 3.55
C LYS A 308 -3.87 15.22 2.16
N LYS A 309 -4.47 16.28 1.60
CA LYS A 309 -5.08 16.26 0.26
C LYS A 309 -4.01 16.36 -0.82
N VAL A 310 -2.94 17.09 -0.52
CA VAL A 310 -1.76 17.23 -1.37
C VAL A 310 -0.74 16.15 -1.02
N SER A 311 -0.36 16.01 0.27
CA SER A 311 0.74 15.11 0.66
C SER A 311 0.49 13.63 0.30
N ARG A 312 -0.75 13.14 0.35
CA ARG A 312 -1.07 11.77 -0.10
C ARG A 312 -0.79 11.51 -1.59
N GLY A 313 -0.75 12.56 -2.42
CA GLY A 313 -0.41 12.48 -3.84
C GLY A 313 1.09 12.46 -4.13
N LEU A 314 1.95 12.68 -3.13
CA LEU A 314 3.41 12.62 -3.29
C LEU A 314 3.87 11.18 -3.13
N TYR A 315 3.65 10.36 -4.16
CA TYR A 315 3.77 8.91 -4.06
C TYR A 315 5.21 8.42 -3.89
N ALA A 316 6.18 9.01 -4.59
CA ALA A 316 7.57 8.55 -4.57
C ALA A 316 8.12 8.34 -3.14
N PRO A 317 8.12 9.33 -2.22
CA PRO A 317 8.67 9.13 -0.88
C PRO A 317 7.89 8.10 -0.05
N GLN A 318 6.59 7.95 -0.33
CA GLN A 318 5.74 6.97 0.35
C GLN A 318 6.00 5.55 -0.18
N VAL A 319 6.15 5.35 -1.49
CA VAL A 319 6.46 4.04 -2.08
C VAL A 319 7.88 3.62 -1.71
N TRP A 320 8.83 4.56 -1.75
CA TRP A 320 10.21 4.32 -1.33
C TRP A 320 10.32 3.80 0.10
N HIS A 321 9.53 4.37 1.02
CA HIS A 321 9.48 3.93 2.42
C HIS A 321 9.20 2.44 2.58
N TRP A 322 8.40 1.86 1.67
CA TRP A 322 8.12 0.43 1.63
C TRP A 322 9.19 -0.33 0.83
N MET A 323 9.60 0.21 -0.32
CA MET A 323 10.55 -0.45 -1.21
C MET A 323 11.93 -0.63 -0.58
N ARG A 324 12.43 0.35 0.18
CA ARG A 324 13.70 0.22 0.91
C ARG A 324 13.70 -0.91 1.94
N ARG A 325 12.52 -1.34 2.40
CA ARG A 325 12.37 -2.36 3.44
C ARG A 325 12.14 -3.76 2.89
N PHE A 326 11.31 -3.87 1.86
CA PHE A 326 10.91 -5.15 1.27
C PHE A 326 11.68 -5.48 -0.01
N GLY A 327 12.38 -4.52 -0.59
CA GLY A 327 13.01 -4.64 -1.90
C GLY A 327 12.02 -4.39 -3.04
N ARG A 328 12.55 -4.03 -4.21
CA ARG A 328 11.76 -3.70 -5.39
C ARG A 328 10.86 -4.85 -5.86
N ASP A 329 11.37 -6.08 -5.89
CA ASP A 329 10.65 -7.27 -6.34
C ASP A 329 9.44 -7.66 -5.45
N ASN A 330 9.33 -7.04 -4.28
CA ASN A 330 8.22 -7.23 -3.35
C ASN A 330 7.26 -6.04 -3.31
N VAL A 331 7.46 -5.04 -4.16
CA VAL A 331 6.57 -3.87 -4.29
C VAL A 331 6.09 -3.72 -5.73
N LYS A 332 4.77 -3.82 -5.93
CA LYS A 332 4.11 -3.57 -7.20
C LYS A 332 3.31 -2.28 -7.13
N VAL A 333 3.36 -1.46 -8.19
CA VAL A 333 2.47 -0.33 -8.38
C VAL A 333 1.51 -0.65 -9.52
N VAL A 334 0.23 -0.35 -9.33
CA VAL A 334 -0.80 -0.39 -10.37
C VAL A 334 -1.60 0.90 -10.32
N THR A 335 -1.90 1.49 -11.49
CA THR A 335 -2.65 2.76 -11.55
C THR A 335 -4.09 2.57 -12.00
N LEU A 336 -4.98 3.46 -11.58
CA LEU A 336 -6.35 3.48 -12.05
C LEU A 336 -6.44 3.68 -13.56
N GLU A 337 -5.52 4.47 -14.12
CA GLU A 337 -5.45 4.75 -15.54
C GLU A 337 -5.18 3.46 -16.34
N GLU A 338 -4.22 2.65 -15.90
CA GLU A 338 -3.93 1.37 -16.57
C GLU A 338 -5.05 0.34 -16.43
N ILE A 339 -5.62 0.20 -15.23
CA ILE A 339 -6.64 -0.84 -14.98
C ILE A 339 -8.00 -0.53 -15.61
N LYS A 340 -8.27 0.74 -15.96
CA LYS A 340 -9.52 1.13 -16.62
C LYS A 340 -9.59 0.69 -18.07
N ASP A 341 -8.45 0.74 -18.75
CA ASP A 341 -8.36 0.54 -20.19
C ASP A 341 -7.93 -0.88 -20.55
N ARG A 342 -7.64 -1.72 -19.55
CA ARG A 342 -7.25 -3.12 -19.70
C ARG A 342 -8.36 -4.09 -19.27
N PRO A 343 -8.50 -5.25 -19.92
CA PRO A 343 -9.37 -6.32 -19.44
C PRO A 343 -9.00 -6.74 -18.01
N ALA A 344 -10.01 -6.82 -17.13
CA ALA A 344 -9.82 -7.26 -15.75
C ALA A 344 -9.09 -8.61 -15.59
N PRO A 345 -9.28 -9.64 -16.44
CA PRO A 345 -8.54 -10.89 -16.34
C PRO A 345 -7.02 -10.71 -16.49
N GLU A 346 -6.57 -9.78 -17.34
CA GLU A 346 -5.15 -9.54 -17.57
C GLU A 346 -4.49 -8.91 -16.35
N VAL A 347 -5.11 -7.84 -15.82
CA VAL A 347 -4.66 -7.18 -14.60
C VAL A 347 -4.66 -8.16 -13.42
N MET A 348 -5.69 -8.99 -13.31
CA MET A 348 -5.81 -10.01 -12.26
C MET A 348 -4.67 -11.02 -12.33
N ASN A 349 -4.38 -11.57 -13.50
CA ASN A 349 -3.31 -12.56 -13.68
C ASN A 349 -1.92 -11.95 -13.44
N GLU A 350 -1.69 -10.70 -13.84
CA GLU A 350 -0.45 -9.99 -13.54
C GLU A 350 -0.25 -9.81 -12.02
N LEU A 351 -1.34 -9.50 -11.29
CA LEU A 351 -1.30 -9.44 -9.83
C LEU A 351 -1.03 -10.83 -9.22
N TYR A 352 -1.61 -11.90 -9.77
CA TYR A 352 -1.34 -13.27 -9.30
C TYR A 352 0.11 -13.69 -9.53
N ASP A 353 0.67 -13.39 -10.71
CA ASP A 353 2.07 -13.66 -11.01
C ASP A 353 3.01 -12.95 -10.02
N PHE A 354 2.76 -11.67 -9.75
CA PHE A 354 3.52 -10.90 -8.75
C PHE A 354 3.43 -11.51 -7.34
N LEU A 355 2.25 -12.04 -6.99
CA LEU A 355 2.00 -12.68 -5.71
C LEU A 355 2.53 -14.13 -5.64
N GLY A 356 3.05 -14.68 -6.74
CA GLY A 356 3.44 -16.08 -6.83
C GLY A 356 2.25 -17.03 -6.68
N LEU A 357 1.07 -16.60 -7.12
CA LEU A 357 -0.16 -17.37 -7.12
C LEU A 357 -0.44 -17.93 -8.50
N CYS A 358 -1.16 -19.04 -8.55
CA CYS A 358 -1.64 -19.59 -9.81
C CYS A 358 -2.53 -18.59 -10.53
N ARG A 359 -2.34 -18.48 -11.85
CA ARG A 359 -3.28 -17.76 -12.70
C ARG A 359 -4.64 -18.44 -12.60
N GLY A 360 -5.69 -17.66 -12.40
CA GLY A 360 -7.04 -18.18 -12.45
C GLY A 360 -7.40 -18.45 -13.91
N SER A 361 -7.83 -19.67 -14.23
CA SER A 361 -8.79 -19.84 -15.33
C SER A 361 -10.09 -19.24 -14.79
N GLY A 362 -10.29 -17.92 -14.95
CA GLY A 362 -11.57 -17.38 -14.50
C GLY A 362 -12.68 -18.15 -15.21
N VAL A 363 -13.73 -18.42 -14.46
CA VAL A 363 -14.83 -19.25 -14.95
C VAL A 363 -15.42 -18.55 -16.17
N VAL A 364 -15.16 -19.10 -17.34
CA VAL A 364 -15.87 -18.80 -18.58
C VAL A 364 -17.20 -19.50 -18.45
N THR A 365 -18.25 -18.76 -18.10
CA THR A 365 -19.61 -19.20 -18.42
C THR A 365 -20.08 -18.33 -19.56
N ALA A 366 -20.53 -18.97 -20.64
CA ALA A 366 -21.20 -18.28 -21.74
C ALA A 366 -22.36 -17.46 -21.16
N ASP A 367 -22.40 -16.18 -21.52
CA ASP A 367 -23.65 -15.42 -21.42
C ASP A 367 -24.67 -16.03 -22.41
N ASP A 368 -25.97 -15.74 -22.25
CA ASP A 368 -27.07 -16.30 -23.06
C ASP A 368 -26.89 -16.10 -24.59
N ASP A 369 -25.94 -15.24 -25.00
CA ASP A 369 -25.61 -14.89 -26.40
C ASP A 369 -24.37 -15.62 -26.95
N GLY A 370 -23.73 -16.52 -26.20
CA GLY A 370 -22.68 -17.41 -26.71
C GLY A 370 -21.28 -16.80 -26.91
N GLU A 371 -21.00 -15.63 -26.34
CA GLU A 371 -19.65 -15.05 -26.28
C GLU A 371 -18.85 -15.65 -25.10
N GLU A 372 -17.61 -16.12 -25.37
CA GLU A 372 -16.69 -16.60 -24.33
C GLU A 372 -16.14 -15.41 -23.51
N GLY A 373 -16.72 -15.17 -22.33
CA GLY A 373 -16.31 -14.10 -21.42
C GLY A 373 -16.04 -14.59 -19.99
N LEU A 374 -15.07 -13.97 -19.32
CA LEU A 374 -14.78 -14.19 -17.90
C LEU A 374 -15.95 -13.66 -17.06
N VAL A 375 -16.74 -14.54 -16.42
CA VAL A 375 -17.76 -14.07 -15.47
C VAL A 375 -17.08 -13.77 -14.15
N LEU A 376 -16.63 -12.51 -14.02
CA LEU A 376 -16.29 -11.94 -12.72
C LEU A 376 -17.54 -12.07 -11.84
N PRO A 377 -17.43 -12.63 -10.61
CA PRO A 377 -18.53 -12.62 -9.65
C PRO A 377 -19.14 -11.21 -9.61
N GLN A 378 -20.47 -11.11 -9.52
CA GLN A 378 -21.30 -9.90 -9.67
C GLN A 378 -20.84 -8.62 -8.90
N ALA A 379 -19.77 -8.70 -8.10
CA ALA A 379 -19.03 -7.58 -7.55
C ALA A 379 -18.52 -6.59 -8.61
N HIS A 380 -18.16 -7.02 -9.83
CA HIS A 380 -17.72 -6.08 -10.89
C HIS A 380 -18.87 -5.18 -11.39
N ASN A 381 -20.07 -5.75 -11.55
CA ASN A 381 -21.29 -4.98 -11.89
C ASN A 381 -21.77 -4.04 -10.78
N ARG A 382 -21.27 -4.21 -9.54
CA ARG A 382 -21.54 -3.27 -8.44
C ARG A 382 -20.60 -2.06 -8.40
N ILE A 383 -19.42 -2.12 -9.02
CA ILE A 383 -18.49 -0.97 -9.09
C ILE A 383 -19.01 0.07 -10.09
N LYS A 384 -19.58 -0.37 -11.22
CA LYS A 384 -20.25 0.52 -12.19
C LYS A 384 -21.47 1.25 -11.58
N ASN A 385 -22.16 0.64 -10.61
CA ASN A 385 -23.42 1.14 -10.05
C ASN A 385 -23.36 1.76 -8.63
N ARG A 386 -22.16 1.99 -8.06
CA ARG A 386 -22.02 2.62 -6.72
C ARG A 386 -20.91 3.68 -6.60
N SER A 387 -20.61 4.39 -7.68
CA SER A 387 -20.12 5.76 -7.50
C SER A 387 -21.36 6.64 -7.45
N PRO A 388 -21.68 7.32 -6.32
CA PRO A 388 -22.70 8.34 -6.36
C PRO A 388 -22.32 9.33 -7.46
N GLN A 389 -23.14 9.46 -8.50
CA GLN A 389 -23.14 10.69 -9.29
C GLN A 389 -23.73 11.78 -8.40
N GLN A 390 -22.86 12.36 -7.61
CA GLN A 390 -23.02 13.72 -7.12
C GLN A 390 -21.89 14.48 -7.79
N THR A 391 -22.19 15.12 -8.92
CA THR A 391 -21.38 16.22 -9.45
C THR A 391 -21.27 17.27 -8.35
N LEU A 392 -20.09 17.86 -8.17
CA LEU A 392 -20.00 18.98 -7.25
C LEU A 392 -20.76 20.16 -7.86
N PRO A 393 -21.36 21.03 -7.05
CA PRO A 393 -21.80 22.33 -7.56
C PRO A 393 -20.59 23.07 -8.14
N SER A 394 -20.81 23.86 -9.20
CA SER A 394 -19.74 24.50 -9.99
C SER A 394 -18.76 25.33 -9.16
N GLU A 395 -19.21 25.94 -8.06
CA GLU A 395 -18.39 26.74 -7.15
C GLU A 395 -17.45 25.92 -6.25
N TYR A 396 -17.59 24.59 -6.28
CA TYR A 396 -16.74 23.63 -5.58
C TYR A 396 -15.93 22.74 -6.53
N GLU A 397 -16.14 22.86 -7.84
CA GLU A 397 -15.25 22.28 -8.84
C GLU A 397 -13.89 22.98 -8.79
N MET A 398 -12.84 22.25 -9.17
CA MET A 398 -11.47 22.75 -9.16
C MET A 398 -11.28 23.78 -10.27
N SER A 399 -10.67 24.93 -9.97
CA SER A 399 -10.26 25.87 -11.01
C SER A 399 -9.05 25.36 -11.81
N SER A 400 -8.90 25.87 -13.04
CA SER A 400 -7.74 25.57 -13.88
C SER A 400 -6.42 25.97 -13.22
N GLY A 401 -6.37 27.10 -12.52
CA GLY A 401 -5.15 27.54 -11.84
C GLY A 401 -4.72 26.61 -10.70
N VAL A 402 -5.66 26.01 -9.98
CA VAL A 402 -5.34 25.01 -8.94
C VAL A 402 -4.95 23.67 -9.57
N PHE A 403 -5.62 23.29 -10.66
CA PHE A 403 -5.27 22.11 -11.44
C PHE A 403 -3.83 22.19 -11.96
N GLU A 404 -3.46 23.30 -12.59
CA GLU A 404 -2.10 23.61 -13.05
C GLU A 404 -1.08 23.55 -11.92
N ALA A 405 -1.36 24.24 -10.80
CA ALA A 405 -0.44 24.30 -9.65
C ALA A 405 -0.21 22.93 -9.00
N LEU A 406 -1.21 22.04 -9.00
CA LEU A 406 -1.03 20.67 -8.49
C LEU A 406 -0.18 19.83 -9.42
N HIS A 407 -0.40 19.91 -10.74
CA HIS A 407 0.43 19.19 -11.69
C HIS A 407 1.89 19.69 -11.66
N GLU A 408 2.10 21.00 -11.58
CA GLU A 408 3.43 21.60 -11.41
C GLU A 408 4.14 21.05 -10.17
N LEU A 409 3.43 20.96 -9.03
CA LEU A 409 3.98 20.40 -7.79
C LEU A 409 4.27 18.89 -7.89
N PHE A 410 3.37 18.11 -8.50
CA PHE A 410 3.48 16.66 -8.51
C PHE A 410 4.43 16.12 -9.58
N ALA A 411 4.60 16.82 -10.71
CA ALA A 411 5.44 16.38 -11.81
C ALA A 411 6.83 15.88 -11.39
N PRO A 412 7.66 16.66 -10.67
CA PRO A 412 8.99 16.16 -10.26
C PRO A 412 8.92 14.88 -9.43
N MET A 413 7.88 14.74 -8.59
CA MET A 413 7.69 13.56 -7.75
C MET A 413 7.12 12.36 -8.53
N ASN A 414 6.37 12.61 -9.59
CA ASN A 414 5.90 11.58 -10.51
C ASN A 414 7.07 11.00 -11.30
N GLU A 415 7.96 11.84 -11.82
CA GLU A 415 9.16 11.36 -12.53
C GLU A 415 10.05 10.51 -11.61
N MET A 416 10.24 10.94 -10.35
CA MET A 416 10.93 10.11 -9.35
C MET A 416 10.24 8.76 -9.10
N LEU A 417 8.90 8.73 -9.07
CA LEU A 417 8.15 7.48 -8.92
C LEU A 417 8.39 6.59 -10.14
N PHE A 418 8.36 7.15 -11.34
CA PHE A 418 8.47 6.37 -12.59
C PHE A 418 9.85 5.74 -12.70
N GLU A 419 10.89 6.50 -12.38
CA GLU A 419 12.26 5.98 -12.26
C GLU A 419 12.35 4.89 -11.18
N LEU A 420 11.76 5.14 -9.99
CA LEU A 420 11.78 4.19 -8.87
C LEU A 420 11.13 2.84 -9.22
N VAL A 421 10.03 2.86 -9.96
CA VAL A 421 9.31 1.64 -10.35
C VAL A 421 9.70 1.12 -11.73
N GLU A 422 10.58 1.80 -12.45
CA GLU A 422 10.94 1.58 -13.86
C GLU A 422 9.71 1.42 -14.77
N GLN A 423 8.72 2.29 -14.58
CA GLN A 423 7.45 2.26 -15.29
C GLN A 423 6.89 3.68 -15.40
N GLU A 424 6.56 4.09 -16.63
CA GLU A 424 5.88 5.35 -16.87
C GLU A 424 4.36 5.18 -16.72
N PHE A 425 3.72 6.21 -16.15
CA PHE A 425 2.28 6.27 -16.01
C PHE A 425 1.69 7.47 -16.77
N PRO A 426 0.41 7.41 -17.21
CA PRO A 426 -0.21 8.45 -18.03
C PRO A 426 -0.66 9.67 -17.21
N TYR A 427 0.25 10.21 -16.39
CA TYR A 427 0.11 11.46 -15.63
C TYR A 427 1.47 12.10 -15.31
N GLY A 428 2.54 11.73 -16.04
CA GLY A 428 3.85 12.39 -16.00
C GLY A 428 3.85 13.75 -16.70
N ALA A 429 5.00 14.43 -16.65
CA ALA A 429 5.16 15.75 -17.23
C ALA A 429 4.94 15.75 -18.77
N ALA A 430 5.42 14.71 -19.46
CA ALA A 430 5.23 14.54 -20.90
C ALA A 430 3.74 14.35 -21.25
N HIS A 431 3.06 13.42 -20.58
CA HIS A 431 1.62 13.19 -20.78
C HIS A 431 0.81 14.48 -20.57
N PHE A 432 1.16 15.23 -19.54
CA PHE A 432 0.46 16.46 -19.20
C PHE A 432 0.65 17.54 -20.27
N ARG A 433 1.88 17.72 -20.76
CA ARG A 433 2.19 18.61 -21.88
C ARG A 433 1.38 18.26 -23.12
N ASP A 434 1.35 16.98 -23.47
CA ASP A 434 0.67 16.49 -24.67
C ASP A 434 -0.85 16.66 -24.57
N LYS A 435 -1.41 16.41 -23.38
CA LYS A 435 -2.86 16.43 -23.15
C LYS A 435 -3.44 17.83 -22.96
N TYR A 436 -2.70 18.71 -22.29
CA TYR A 436 -3.22 20.03 -21.88
C TYR A 436 -2.51 21.21 -22.53
N GLY A 437 -1.42 20.99 -23.26
CA GLY A 437 -0.79 22.00 -24.11
C GLY A 437 0.12 23.01 -23.38
N PHE A 438 0.55 22.72 -22.15
CA PHE A 438 1.51 23.55 -21.43
C PHE A 438 2.65 22.72 -20.83
N SER A 439 3.85 23.31 -20.79
CA SER A 439 5.03 22.64 -20.24
C SER A 439 5.19 22.99 -18.77
N ILE A 440 5.52 21.96 -17.98
CA ILE A 440 6.11 22.15 -16.67
C ILE A 440 7.63 22.37 -16.89
N PRO A 441 8.26 23.34 -16.20
CA PRO A 441 9.69 23.62 -16.28
C PRO A 441 10.59 22.41 -16.04
#